data_AF-A0A2E6XBJ4-F1
#
_entry.id   AF-A0A2E6XBJ4-F1
#
_cell.length_a   1.000
_cell.length_b   1.000
_cell.length_c   1.000
_cell.angle_alpha   90.00
_cell.angle_beta   90.00
_cell.angle_gamma   90.00
#
_symmetry.space_group_name_H-M   'P 1'
#
loop_
_entity.id
_entity.type
_entity.pdbx_description
1 polymer ?
#
loop_
_entity_poly.entity_id
_entity_poly.type
_entity_poly.pdbx_seq_one_letter_code
_entity_poly.pdbx_strand_id
1 'polypeptide(L)'
;MYKIRRVYKTKPGEAANVAKLVYKQAKIYQDAGHRSEFTVSYNGYTLPGETNIVILEWCDEKIMSPSRPGNNIPPEVYEPAAQYRPLLESQHIEFYEMLDPSTMDD
;
A
#
# COMPACT_ATOMS: atom_id res chain seq x y z
N MET A 1 -7.09 7.53 -14.60
CA MET A 1 -6.51 7.52 -13.23
C MET A 1 -6.39 6.07 -12.78
N TYR A 2 -5.37 5.71 -12.01
CA TYR A 2 -5.21 4.37 -11.45
C TYR A 2 -5.45 4.36 -9.95
N LYS A 3 -6.15 3.34 -9.48
CA LYS A 3 -6.20 2.95 -8.08
C LYS A 3 -5.18 1.84 -7.85
N ILE A 4 -4.23 2.10 -6.97
CA ILE A 4 -3.10 1.23 -6.69
C ILE A 4 -3.30 0.60 -5.31
N ARG A 5 -3.15 -0.72 -5.23
CA ARG A 5 -3.17 -1.46 -3.96
C ARG A 5 -1.87 -2.22 -3.78
N ARG A 6 -1.26 -2.08 -2.60
CA ARG A 6 -0.29 -3.05 -2.10
C ARG A 6 -0.98 -3.95 -1.10
N VAL A 7 -0.98 -5.23 -1.42
CA VAL A 7 -1.62 -6.27 -0.63
C VAL A 7 -0.53 -7.07 0.04
N TYR A 8 -0.66 -7.25 1.36
CA TYR A 8 0.29 -7.97 2.18
C TYR A 8 -0.44 -9.10 2.89
N LYS A 9 -0.03 -10.35 2.63
CA LYS A 9 -0.45 -11.50 3.43
C LYS A 9 0.53 -11.62 4.60
N THR A 10 0.02 -11.50 5.82
CA THR A 10 0.81 -11.55 7.04
C THR A 10 0.78 -12.93 7.67
N LYS A 11 1.75 -13.22 8.53
CA LYS A 11 1.67 -14.33 9.47
C LYS A 11 0.42 -14.17 10.37
N PRO A 12 -0.15 -15.27 10.89
CA PRO A 12 -1.29 -15.22 11.79
C PRO A 12 -1.05 -14.29 12.99
N GLY A 13 -2.00 -13.39 13.24
CA GLY A 13 -1.94 -12.45 14.38
C GLY A 13 -1.17 -11.14 14.12
N GLU A 14 -0.43 -11.03 13.01
CA GLU A 14 0.42 -9.86 12.75
C GLU A 14 -0.25 -8.74 11.95
N ALA A 15 -1.47 -8.95 11.43
CA ALA A 15 -2.13 -8.00 10.51
C ALA A 15 -2.20 -6.57 11.05
N ALA A 16 -2.63 -6.40 12.31
CA ALA A 16 -2.72 -5.08 12.93
C ALA A 16 -1.35 -4.42 13.13
N ASN A 17 -0.32 -5.20 13.43
CA ASN A 17 1.05 -4.73 13.61
C ASN A 17 1.65 -4.28 12.27
N VAL A 18 1.55 -5.13 11.25
CA VAL A 18 1.97 -4.82 9.88
C VAL A 18 1.23 -3.59 9.35
N ALA A 19 -0.08 -3.44 9.60
CA ALA A 19 -0.85 -2.27 9.17
C ALA A 19 -0.27 -0.95 9.73
N LYS A 20 0.12 -0.93 11.01
CA LYS A 20 0.76 0.25 11.63
C LYS A 20 2.11 0.56 10.98
N LEU A 21 2.92 -0.45 10.69
CA LEU A 21 4.24 -0.29 10.07
C LEU A 21 4.12 0.18 8.61
N VAL A 22 3.19 -0.39 7.85
CA VAL A 22 2.88 0.02 6.48
C VAL A 22 2.35 1.46 6.45
N TYR A 23 1.48 1.85 7.39
CA TYR A 23 1.01 3.23 7.50
C TYR A 23 2.17 4.20 7.73
N LYS A 24 3.07 3.90 8.68
CA LYS A 24 4.27 4.73 8.93
C LYS A 24 5.10 4.90 7.65
N GLN A 25 5.35 3.81 6.93
CA GLN A 25 6.10 3.86 5.67
C GLN A 25 5.39 4.72 4.62
N ALA A 26 4.08 4.49 4.43
CA ALA A 26 3.27 5.22 3.46
C ALA A 26 3.22 6.72 3.77
N LYS A 27 3.19 7.08 5.06
CA LYS A 27 3.22 8.46 5.52
C LYS A 27 4.54 9.16 5.15
N ILE A 28 5.68 8.51 5.34
CA ILE A 28 6.99 9.06 4.92
C ILE A 28 7.01 9.32 3.40
N TYR A 29 6.50 8.39 2.60
CA TYR A 29 6.38 8.59 1.15
C TYR A 29 5.44 9.75 0.80
N GLN A 30 4.31 9.90 1.51
CA GLN A 30 3.39 11.02 1.30
C GLN A 30 4.04 12.35 1.65
N ASP A 31 4.71 12.44 2.79
CA ASP A 31 5.34 13.68 3.26
C ASP A 31 6.51 14.13 2.35
N ALA A 32 7.16 13.17 1.69
CA ALA A 32 8.17 13.43 0.66
C ALA A 32 7.58 13.72 -0.74
N GLY A 33 6.25 13.74 -0.89
CA GLY A 33 5.58 13.99 -2.18
C GLY A 33 5.60 12.82 -3.16
N HIS A 34 5.97 11.61 -2.72
CA HIS A 34 6.00 10.40 -3.55
C HIS A 34 4.66 9.67 -3.64
N ARG A 35 3.70 10.02 -2.77
CA ARG A 35 2.39 9.39 -2.73
C ARG A 35 1.32 10.43 -2.43
N SER A 36 0.19 10.29 -3.09
CA SER A 36 -1.04 11.03 -2.83
C SER A 36 -1.66 10.63 -1.48
N GLU A 37 -2.87 11.11 -1.22
CA GLU A 37 -3.67 10.61 -0.11
C GLU A 37 -3.85 9.09 -0.19
N PHE A 38 -3.65 8.42 0.94
CA PHE A 38 -3.64 6.96 1.03
C PHE A 38 -4.47 6.48 2.22
N THR A 39 -4.91 5.23 2.14
CA THR A 39 -5.55 4.51 3.24
C THR A 39 -4.81 3.22 3.53
N VAL A 40 -4.86 2.76 4.78
CA VAL A 40 -4.39 1.44 5.18
C VAL A 40 -5.51 0.74 5.93
N SER A 41 -5.93 -0.41 5.44
CA SER A 41 -6.91 -1.28 6.08
C SER A 41 -6.31 -2.66 6.33
N TYR A 42 -6.88 -3.41 7.27
CA TYR A 42 -6.47 -4.79 7.53
C TYR A 42 -7.66 -5.64 7.96
N ASN A 43 -7.56 -6.93 7.70
CA ASN A 43 -8.49 -7.94 8.19
C ASN A 43 -7.70 -8.97 9.03
N GLY A 44 -8.06 -9.07 10.31
CA GLY A 44 -7.35 -9.88 11.32
C GLY A 44 -7.78 -11.35 11.35
N TYR A 45 -7.14 -12.13 12.22
CA TYR A 45 -7.25 -13.59 12.23
C TYR A 45 -8.67 -14.16 12.42
N THR A 46 -9.54 -13.49 13.18
CA THR A 46 -10.85 -14.03 13.61
C THR A 46 -12.06 -13.41 12.90
N LEU A 47 -11.84 -12.64 11.84
CA LEU A 47 -12.90 -11.92 11.13
C LEU A 47 -13.30 -12.67 9.84
N PRO A 48 -14.53 -12.48 9.34
CA PRO A 48 -14.94 -13.04 8.06
C PRO A 48 -14.13 -12.49 6.87
N GLY A 49 -13.98 -13.30 5.82
CA GLY A 49 -13.26 -12.95 4.59
C GLY A 49 -11.82 -13.44 4.59
N GLU A 50 -11.01 -12.88 3.68
CA GLU A 50 -9.57 -13.16 3.63
C GLU A 50 -8.90 -12.55 4.87
N THR A 51 -8.40 -13.39 5.76
CA THR A 51 -7.79 -12.96 7.03
C THR A 51 -6.28 -12.80 6.90
N ASN A 52 -5.68 -12.14 7.87
CA ASN A 52 -4.24 -11.84 7.92
C ASN A 52 -3.79 -11.06 6.68
N ILE A 53 -4.59 -10.11 6.25
CA ILE A 53 -4.32 -9.29 5.07
C ILE A 53 -4.26 -7.82 5.47
N VAL A 54 -3.31 -7.09 4.89
CA VAL A 54 -3.21 -5.63 4.97
C VAL A 54 -3.27 -5.08 3.56
N ILE A 55 -4.02 -4.00 3.37
CA ILE A 55 -4.14 -3.31 2.08
C ILE A 55 -3.73 -1.86 2.29
N LEU A 56 -2.67 -1.44 1.61
CA LEU A 56 -2.34 -0.03 1.40
C LEU A 56 -2.90 0.39 0.04
N GLU A 57 -3.66 1.48 0.00
CA GLU A 57 -4.37 1.93 -1.20
C GLU A 57 -4.17 3.43 -1.42
N TRP A 58 -3.92 3.84 -2.66
CA TRP A 58 -3.88 5.25 -3.09
C TRP A 58 -4.22 5.38 -4.58
N CYS A 59 -4.46 6.60 -5.04
CA CYS A 59 -4.71 6.89 -6.46
C CYS A 59 -3.53 7.64 -7.09
N ASP A 60 -3.24 7.34 -8.36
CA ASP A 60 -2.18 8.02 -9.11
C ASP A 60 -2.61 8.22 -10.57
N GLU A 61 -2.12 9.28 -11.20
CA GLU A 61 -2.39 9.55 -12.61
C GLU A 61 -1.54 8.67 -13.53
N LYS A 62 -0.32 8.32 -13.09
CA LYS A 62 0.67 7.63 -13.92
C LYS A 62 1.40 6.56 -13.13
N ILE A 63 1.57 5.39 -13.75
CA ILE A 63 2.40 4.31 -13.18
C ILE A 63 3.85 4.57 -13.58
N MET A 64 4.68 4.93 -12.61
CA MET A 64 6.09 5.26 -12.82
C MET A 64 7.01 4.18 -12.27
N SER A 65 8.10 3.87 -12.99
CA SER A 65 9.12 2.94 -12.49
C SER A 65 9.76 3.48 -11.19
N PRO A 66 9.88 2.67 -10.12
CA PRO A 66 10.64 3.03 -8.92
C PRO A 66 12.13 3.22 -9.19
N SER A 67 12.67 2.59 -10.25
CA SER A 67 14.09 2.67 -10.62
C SER A 67 14.40 3.78 -11.62
N ARG A 68 13.44 4.64 -11.94
CA ARG A 68 13.65 5.75 -12.87
C ARG A 68 14.71 6.73 -12.33
N PRO A 69 15.51 7.36 -13.21
CA PRO A 69 16.42 8.43 -12.81
C PRO A 69 15.69 9.55 -12.05
N GLY A 70 16.30 10.08 -10.99
CA GLY A 70 15.76 11.19 -10.20
C GLY A 70 14.66 10.80 -9.19
N ASN A 71 14.34 9.51 -9.03
CA ASN A 71 13.42 9.08 -7.97
C ASN A 71 14.13 9.06 -6.60
N ASN A 72 14.04 10.16 -5.87
CA ASN A 72 14.71 10.34 -4.57
C ASN A 72 13.93 9.69 -3.43
N ILE A 73 14.05 8.38 -3.28
CA ILE A 73 13.36 7.65 -2.20
C ILE A 73 13.92 8.08 -0.83
N PRO A 74 13.09 8.55 0.11
CA PRO A 74 13.54 8.90 1.46
C PRO A 74 14.11 7.68 2.18
N PRO A 75 15.35 7.70 2.71
CA PRO A 75 15.96 6.53 3.37
C PRO A 75 15.15 5.99 4.56
N GLU A 76 14.38 6.86 5.22
CA GLU A 76 13.56 6.56 6.40
C GLU A 76 12.47 5.52 6.09
N VAL A 77 12.07 5.37 4.81
CA VAL A 77 11.08 4.35 4.42
C VAL A 77 11.60 2.92 4.59
N TYR A 78 12.93 2.73 4.67
CA TYR A 78 13.52 1.40 4.74
C TYR A 78 13.38 0.76 6.12
N GLU A 79 13.38 1.56 7.19
CA GLU A 79 13.29 1.05 8.57
C GLU A 79 11.94 0.38 8.87
N PRO A 80 10.76 1.03 8.67
CA PRO A 80 9.47 0.36 8.87
C PRO A 80 9.33 -0.88 7.97
N ALA A 81 9.91 -0.82 6.77
CA ALA A 81 9.88 -1.92 5.82
C ALA A 81 10.72 -3.12 6.23
N ALA A 82 11.88 -2.89 6.85
CA ALA A 82 12.67 -3.95 7.44
C ALA A 82 11.92 -4.64 8.59
N GLN A 83 11.11 -3.90 9.34
CA GLN A 83 10.34 -4.44 10.46
C GLN A 83 9.16 -5.31 10.01
N TYR A 84 8.39 -4.90 8.99
CA TYR A 84 7.22 -5.69 8.58
C TYR A 84 7.55 -6.86 7.64
N ARG A 85 8.62 -6.79 6.82
CA ARG A 85 8.93 -7.82 5.81
C ARG A 85 9.04 -9.24 6.39
N PRO A 86 9.72 -9.47 7.54
CA PRO A 86 9.80 -10.80 8.15
C PRO A 86 8.45 -11.33 8.67
N LEU A 87 7.44 -10.47 8.79
CA LEU A 87 6.09 -10.80 9.27
C LEU A 87 5.15 -11.19 8.12
N LEU A 88 5.63 -11.15 6.87
CA LEU A 88 4.84 -11.47 5.68
C LEU A 88 5.03 -12.93 5.24
N GLU A 89 3.94 -13.51 4.73
CA GLU A 89 3.97 -14.74 3.94
C GLU A 89 4.16 -14.41 2.46
N SER A 90 3.47 -13.36 1.98
CA SER A 90 3.59 -12.86 0.62
C SER A 90 3.14 -11.41 0.51
N GLN A 91 3.45 -10.77 -0.62
CA GLN A 91 2.89 -9.46 -0.98
C GLN A 91 2.86 -9.32 -2.50
N HIS A 92 1.92 -8.52 -3.00
CA HIS A 92 1.84 -8.14 -4.40
C HIS A 92 1.30 -6.72 -4.54
N ILE A 93 1.38 -6.19 -5.76
CA ILE A 93 0.83 -4.88 -6.10
C ILE A 93 -0.19 -5.05 -7.22
N GLU A 94 -1.29 -4.32 -7.12
CA GLU A 94 -2.42 -4.35 -8.04
C GLU A 94 -2.63 -2.94 -8.61
N PHE A 95 -2.98 -2.88 -9.88
CA PHE A 95 -3.32 -1.65 -10.59
C PHE A 95 -4.72 -1.80 -11.17
N TYR A 96 -5.61 -0.90 -10.77
CA TYR A 96 -6.98 -0.85 -11.27
C TYR A 96 -7.16 0.47 -12.01
N GLU A 97 -7.54 0.40 -13.27
CA GLU A 97 -7.98 1.59 -13.98
C GLU A 97 -9.30 2.06 -13.39
N MET A 98 -9.36 3.34 -13.03
CA MET A 98 -10.56 3.96 -12.50
C MET A 98 -11.42 4.41 -13.66
N LEU A 99 -12.65 3.91 -13.68
CA LEU A 99 -13.70 4.41 -14.55
C LEU A 99 -13.94 5.90 -14.26
N ASP A 100 -13.94 6.72 -15.29
CA ASP A 100 -14.26 8.13 -15.18
C ASP A 100 -15.78 8.32 -15.26
N PRO A 101 -16.46 8.72 -14.17
CA PRO A 101 -17.91 8.89 -14.17
C PRO A 101 -18.40 9.90 -15.22
N SER A 102 -17.57 10.88 -15.61
CA SER A 102 -17.94 11.86 -16.65
C SER A 102 -18.02 11.25 -18.05
N THR A 103 -17.48 10.05 -18.25
CA THR A 103 -17.59 9.28 -19.50
C THR A 103 -18.82 8.37 -19.52
N MET A 104 -19.61 8.38 -18.45
CA MET A 104 -20.82 7.58 -18.33
C MET A 104 -22.01 8.50 -18.61
N ASP A 105 -22.84 8.13 -19.59
CA ASP A 105 -24.17 8.73 -19.74
C ASP A 105 -25.06 8.27 -18.56
N ASP A 106 -25.98 9.12 -18.10
CA ASP A 106 -26.90 8.87 -16.96
C ASP A 106 -27.76 7.60 -17.10
#